data_AF-A0A3Q9KUF1-F1
#
_entry.id   AF-A0A3Q9KUF1-F1
#
_cell.length_a   1.000
_cell.length_b   1.000
_cell.length_c   1.000
_cell.angle_alpha   90.00
_cell.angle_beta   90.00
_cell.angle_gamma   90.00
#
_symmetry.space_group_name_H-M   'P 1'
#
loop_
_entity.id
_entity.type
_entity.pdbx_description
1 polymer ?
#
loop_
_entity_poly.entity_id
_entity_poly.type
_entity_poly.pdbx_seq_one_letter_code
_entity_poly.pdbx_strand_id
1 'polypeptide(L)'
;MNDDLVDFLRARLDEDDAFAEMAVATHGGGEWLMRGRLGQEGPIEEKSTGWIVVPDTGVPDHLEALHIARHNPARVRREVRAKLGILDKYRPDATDPHPGHPCTNSVHFDPYGDEYDPDVICERHARAIDERPDGAFGNDAVLRLLALPYADHPDYRPEWAPDVRPRSWDVPHM
;
A
#
# COMPACT_ATOMS: atom_id res chain seq x y z
N MET A 1 -7.41 -17.40 9.21
CA MET A 1 -8.08 -16.17 8.73
C MET A 1 -7.05 -15.17 8.21
N ASN A 2 -6.06 -14.77 9.02
CA ASN A 2 -5.00 -13.88 8.53
C ASN A 2 -4.11 -14.53 7.47
N ASP A 3 -3.80 -15.82 7.61
CA ASP A 3 -3.04 -16.55 6.59
C ASP A 3 -3.78 -16.58 5.23
N ASP A 4 -5.07 -16.95 5.21
CA ASP A 4 -5.91 -16.88 4.00
C ASP A 4 -5.93 -15.48 3.35
N LEU A 5 -5.99 -14.42 4.17
CA LEU A 5 -6.00 -13.04 3.69
C LEU A 5 -4.63 -12.61 3.15
N VAL A 6 -3.54 -13.02 3.81
CA VAL A 6 -2.18 -12.76 3.34
C VAL A 6 -1.92 -13.48 2.02
N ASP A 7 -2.35 -14.74 1.90
CA ASP A 7 -2.23 -15.51 0.66
C ASP A 7 -3.04 -14.88 -0.48
N PHE A 8 -4.28 -14.45 -0.20
CA PHE A 8 -5.09 -13.70 -1.16
C PHE A 8 -4.40 -12.41 -1.60
N LEU A 9 -3.87 -11.60 -0.66
CA LEU A 9 -3.19 -10.35 -0.98
C LEU A 9 -1.95 -10.59 -1.83
N ARG A 10 -1.14 -11.61 -1.52
CA ARG A 10 0.03 -11.97 -2.33
C ARG A 10 -0.37 -12.34 -3.75
N ALA A 11 -1.38 -13.20 -3.90
CA ALA A 11 -1.87 -13.61 -5.23
C ALA A 11 -2.34 -12.42 -6.07
N ARG A 12 -3.12 -11.49 -5.49
CA ARG A 12 -3.61 -10.31 -6.21
C ARG A 12 -2.49 -9.31 -6.55
N LEU A 13 -1.51 -9.16 -5.66
CA LEU A 13 -0.34 -8.31 -5.91
C LEU A 13 0.58 -8.88 -7.00
N ASP A 14 0.72 -10.21 -7.05
CA ASP A 14 1.46 -10.90 -8.11
C ASP A 14 0.77 -10.73 -9.47
N GLU A 15 -0.57 -10.80 -9.51
CA GLU A 15 -1.36 -10.51 -10.70
C GLU A 15 -1.16 -9.06 -11.18
N ASP A 16 -1.24 -8.08 -10.28
CA ASP A 16 -1.01 -6.67 -10.60
C ASP A 16 0.40 -6.43 -11.16
N ASP A 17 1.44 -7.04 -10.58
CA ASP A 17 2.82 -6.94 -11.08
C ASP A 17 2.96 -7.60 -12.46
N ALA A 18 2.34 -8.76 -12.66
CA ALA A 18 2.37 -9.47 -13.93
C ALA A 18 1.70 -8.66 -15.05
N PHE A 19 0.53 -8.06 -14.80
CA PHE A 19 -0.12 -7.18 -15.77
C PHE A 19 0.72 -5.93 -16.07
N ALA A 20 1.32 -5.32 -15.05
CA ALA A 20 2.22 -4.19 -15.24
C ALA A 20 3.46 -4.58 -16.06
N GLU A 21 4.03 -5.76 -15.84
CA GLU A 21 5.15 -6.29 -16.62
C GLU A 21 4.78 -6.57 -18.08
N MET A 22 3.64 -7.21 -18.32
CA MET A 22 3.15 -7.45 -19.68
C MET A 22 2.89 -6.15 -20.45
N ALA A 23 2.38 -5.11 -19.78
CA ALA A 23 2.11 -3.81 -20.39
C ALA A 23 3.37 -3.10 -20.91
N VAL A 24 4.55 -3.45 -20.40
CA VAL A 24 5.84 -2.83 -20.76
C VAL A 24 6.71 -3.68 -21.67
N ALA A 25 6.36 -4.97 -21.84
CA ALA A 25 7.20 -5.97 -22.51
C ALA A 25 7.60 -5.57 -23.95
N THR A 26 6.73 -4.86 -24.66
CA THR A 26 6.95 -4.53 -26.08
C THR A 26 7.52 -3.12 -26.29
N HIS A 27 7.21 -2.17 -25.42
CA HIS A 27 7.34 -0.73 -25.72
C HIS A 27 8.03 0.12 -24.65
N GLY A 28 8.69 -0.48 -23.67
CA GLY A 28 9.67 0.23 -22.80
C GLY A 28 9.24 0.43 -21.36
N GLY A 29 9.97 1.25 -20.61
CA GLY A 29 10.12 1.21 -19.14
C GLY A 29 8.90 1.50 -18.25
N GLY A 30 7.69 1.62 -18.80
CA GLY A 30 6.45 1.74 -18.03
C GLY A 30 6.15 3.10 -17.44
N GLU A 31 6.93 4.12 -17.78
CA GLU A 31 6.64 5.51 -17.44
C GLU A 31 5.77 6.14 -18.53
N TRP A 32 4.45 6.08 -18.35
CA TRP A 32 3.51 6.73 -19.27
C TRP A 32 3.25 8.16 -18.84
N LEU A 33 3.20 9.06 -19.83
CA LEU A 33 2.86 10.47 -19.64
C LEU A 33 1.95 10.94 -20.77
N MET A 34 1.01 11.82 -20.44
CA MET A 34 0.29 12.55 -21.48
C MET A 34 1.22 13.63 -22.03
N ARG A 35 1.49 13.60 -23.33
CA ARG A 35 2.26 14.67 -24.00
C ARG A 35 1.32 15.70 -24.61
N GLY A 36 0.88 16.66 -23.79
CA GLY A 36 0.25 17.88 -24.29
C GLY A 36 1.32 18.89 -24.75
N ARG A 37 1.14 19.52 -25.91
CA ARG A 37 1.96 20.67 -26.31
C ARG A 37 1.16 21.94 -26.06
N LEU A 38 1.65 22.83 -25.19
CA LEU A 38 1.12 24.20 -24.94
C LEU A 38 -0.41 24.34 -25.11
N GLY A 39 -1.17 23.88 -24.12
CA GLY A 39 -2.63 24.08 -24.07
C GLY A 39 -3.47 23.20 -24.99
N GLN A 40 -2.88 22.17 -25.61
CA GLN A 40 -3.59 21.18 -26.42
C GLN A 40 -3.51 19.79 -25.77
N GLU A 41 -4.61 19.04 -25.90
CA GLU A 41 -4.66 17.60 -25.63
C GLU A 41 -3.63 16.87 -26.51
N GLY A 42 -3.20 15.70 -26.05
CA GLY A 42 -2.22 14.91 -26.77
C GLY A 42 -2.16 13.48 -26.26
N PRO A 43 -1.47 12.58 -26.99
CA PRO A 43 -1.48 11.16 -26.72
C PRO A 43 -0.85 10.83 -25.38
N ILE A 44 -1.18 9.65 -24.86
CA ILE A 44 -0.40 9.02 -23.80
C ILE A 44 0.77 8.31 -24.45
N GLU A 45 1.97 8.67 -24.06
CA GLU A 45 3.21 8.12 -24.59
C GLU A 45 4.05 7.47 -23.50
N GLU A 46 4.79 6.45 -23.88
CA GLU A 46 5.89 5.94 -23.08
C GLU A 46 7.06 6.95 -23.15
N LYS A 47 7.57 7.33 -21.97
CA LYS A 47 8.52 8.44 -21.83
C LYS A 47 9.89 8.19 -22.46
N SER A 48 10.41 6.96 -22.40
CA SER A 48 11.77 6.63 -22.84
C SER A 48 11.91 6.44 -24.36
N THR A 49 10.82 6.02 -25.02
CA THR A 49 10.76 5.63 -26.43
C THR A 49 9.92 6.58 -27.26
N GLY A 50 8.97 7.29 -26.64
CA GLY A 50 7.96 8.08 -27.34
C GLY A 50 6.87 7.23 -28.00
N TRP A 51 6.76 5.94 -27.66
CA TRP A 51 5.72 5.07 -28.19
C TRP A 51 4.34 5.55 -27.73
N ILE A 52 3.40 5.64 -28.67
CA ILE A 52 2.01 6.01 -28.37
C ILE A 52 1.30 4.81 -27.76
N VAL A 53 1.00 4.91 -26.45
CA VAL A 53 0.22 3.91 -25.70
C VAL A 53 -1.27 4.09 -25.98
N VAL A 54 -1.74 5.34 -25.93
CA VAL A 54 -3.12 5.70 -26.27
C VAL A 54 -3.07 6.86 -27.25
N PRO A 55 -3.58 6.68 -28.49
CA PRO A 55 -3.61 7.76 -29.46
C PRO A 55 -4.61 8.83 -29.04
N ASP A 56 -4.35 10.08 -29.42
CA ASP A 56 -5.31 11.15 -29.27
C ASP A 56 -6.37 11.06 -30.38
N THR A 57 -7.48 10.38 -30.04
CA THR A 57 -8.66 10.27 -30.90
C THR A 57 -9.86 11.07 -30.37
N GLY A 58 -9.64 11.94 -29.37
CA GLY A 58 -10.70 12.62 -28.62
C GLY A 58 -11.41 11.75 -27.57
N VAL A 59 -10.97 10.50 -27.39
CA VAL A 59 -11.34 9.57 -26.31
C VAL A 59 -10.11 8.72 -25.98
N PRO A 60 -9.74 8.50 -24.71
CA PRO A 60 -10.30 9.10 -23.49
C PRO A 60 -10.17 10.63 -23.47
N ASP A 61 -11.04 11.32 -22.71
CA ASP A 61 -10.93 12.77 -22.52
C ASP A 61 -9.65 13.16 -21.77
N HIS A 62 -9.37 14.46 -21.66
CA HIS A 62 -8.15 14.94 -21.00
C HIS A 62 -7.97 14.42 -19.56
N LEU A 63 -9.03 14.39 -18.76
CA LEU A 63 -8.94 13.98 -17.35
C LEU A 63 -8.81 12.45 -17.22
N GLU A 64 -9.51 11.71 -18.06
CA GLU A 64 -9.40 10.25 -18.18
C GLU A 64 -7.98 9.85 -18.61
N ALA A 65 -7.42 10.52 -19.62
CA ALA A 65 -6.07 10.27 -20.11
C ALA A 65 -5.00 10.63 -19.07
N LEU A 66 -5.18 11.71 -18.30
CA LEU A 66 -4.32 12.02 -17.16
C LEU A 66 -4.40 10.96 -16.06
N HIS A 67 -5.60 10.44 -15.78
CA HIS A 67 -5.78 9.35 -14.83
C HIS A 67 -5.02 8.10 -15.30
N ILE A 68 -5.19 7.67 -16.55
CA ILE A 68 -4.49 6.51 -17.12
C ILE A 68 -2.97 6.70 -17.06
N ALA A 69 -2.45 7.85 -17.51
CA ALA A 69 -1.02 8.14 -17.47
C ALA A 69 -0.45 8.14 -16.05
N ARG A 70 -1.23 8.63 -15.07
CA ARG A 70 -0.86 8.57 -13.65
C ARG A 70 -0.78 7.14 -13.14
N HIS A 71 -1.66 6.25 -13.57
CA HIS A 71 -1.73 4.84 -13.18
C HIS A 71 -0.86 3.92 -14.07
N ASN A 72 0.31 4.41 -14.48
CA ASN A 72 1.20 3.67 -15.37
C ASN A 72 1.86 2.43 -14.72
N PRO A 73 2.37 1.48 -15.54
CA PRO A 73 2.98 0.25 -15.04
C PRO A 73 4.11 0.46 -14.03
N ALA A 74 4.99 1.44 -14.25
CA ALA A 74 6.11 1.72 -13.34
C ALA A 74 5.63 2.18 -11.95
N ARG A 75 4.48 2.86 -11.87
CA ARG A 75 3.83 3.19 -10.60
C ARG A 75 3.22 1.96 -9.96
N VAL A 76 2.47 1.14 -10.71
CA VAL A 76 1.83 -0.10 -10.21
C VAL A 76 2.86 -1.01 -9.56
N ARG A 77 3.99 -1.30 -10.22
CA ARG A 77 5.05 -2.15 -9.65
C ARG A 77 5.66 -1.57 -8.37
N ARG A 78 5.77 -0.24 -8.26
CA ARG A 78 6.23 0.42 -7.02
C ARG A 78 5.22 0.26 -5.89
N GLU A 79 3.93 0.35 -6.19
CA GLU A 79 2.87 0.10 -5.21
C GLU A 79 2.84 -1.35 -4.77
N VAL A 80 2.97 -2.31 -5.71
CA VAL A 80 3.08 -3.73 -5.39
C VAL A 80 4.26 -3.97 -4.45
N ARG A 81 5.45 -3.48 -4.79
CA ARG A 81 6.64 -3.61 -3.92
C ARG A 81 6.41 -3.00 -2.54
N ALA A 82 5.75 -1.85 -2.46
CA ALA A 82 5.44 -1.21 -1.18
C ALA A 82 4.49 -2.08 -0.34
N LYS A 83 3.43 -2.63 -0.93
CA LYS A 83 2.46 -3.48 -0.26
C LYS A 83 3.07 -4.83 0.16
N LEU A 84 3.89 -5.45 -0.69
CA LEU A 84 4.65 -6.65 -0.33
C LEU A 84 5.62 -6.37 0.83
N GLY A 85 6.31 -5.22 0.83
CA GLY A 85 7.15 -4.81 1.95
C GLY A 85 6.39 -4.60 3.26
N ILE A 86 5.11 -4.23 3.20
CA ILE A 86 4.22 -4.20 4.37
C ILE A 86 3.91 -5.64 4.83
N LEU A 87 3.59 -6.55 3.91
CA LEU A 87 3.31 -7.96 4.22
C LEU A 87 4.54 -8.70 4.79
N ASP A 88 5.75 -8.43 4.30
CA ASP A 88 6.97 -9.06 4.83
C ASP A 88 7.28 -8.65 6.28
N LYS A 89 6.90 -7.42 6.62
CA LYS A 89 7.01 -6.86 7.98
C LYS A 89 5.83 -7.23 8.86
N TYR A 90 4.75 -7.77 8.29
CA TYR A 90 3.59 -8.19 9.06
C TYR A 90 3.99 -9.37 9.98
N ARG A 91 3.59 -9.23 11.24
CA ARG A 91 3.78 -10.23 12.29
C ARG A 91 2.41 -10.46 12.94
N PRO A 92 1.75 -11.60 12.66
CA PRO A 92 0.41 -11.87 13.22
C PRO A 92 0.48 -11.96 14.75
N ASP A 93 1.59 -12.49 15.27
CA ASP A 93 1.86 -12.69 16.69
C ASP A 93 2.81 -11.63 17.27
N ALA A 94 2.83 -10.41 16.74
CA ALA A 94 3.40 -9.29 17.48
C ALA A 94 2.51 -8.92 18.68
N THR A 95 2.21 -9.91 19.51
CA THR A 95 1.88 -9.75 20.91
C THR A 95 3.18 -9.48 21.66
N ASP A 96 3.11 -8.57 22.63
CA ASP A 96 4.21 -8.17 23.50
C ASP A 96 5.10 -9.37 23.93
N PRO A 97 6.42 -9.35 23.68
CA PRO A 97 7.33 -10.44 24.07
C PRO A 97 7.48 -10.59 25.59
N HIS A 98 6.93 -9.68 26.41
CA HIS A 98 7.14 -9.67 27.86
C HIS A 98 5.82 -9.77 28.64
N PRO A 99 5.49 -10.94 29.23
CA PRO A 99 4.46 -11.03 30.23
C PRO A 99 4.95 -10.33 31.51
N GLY A 100 4.59 -9.05 31.68
CA GLY A 100 4.64 -8.37 32.99
C GLY A 100 5.58 -7.18 33.16
N HIS A 101 6.24 -6.66 32.12
CA HIS A 101 7.04 -5.43 32.23
C HIS A 101 6.59 -4.35 31.22
N PRO A 102 6.22 -3.14 31.71
CA PRO A 102 5.77 -2.06 30.86
C PRO A 102 6.85 -1.01 30.67
N CYS A 103 6.70 -0.32 29.56
CA CYS A 103 7.87 0.16 28.90
C CYS A 103 7.76 1.63 28.55
N THR A 104 8.77 2.48 28.82
CA THR A 104 8.66 3.93 28.54
C THR A 104 9.81 4.73 27.79
N ASN A 105 9.81 4.89 26.43
CA ASN A 105 10.43 5.65 25.30
C ASN A 105 11.42 6.60 25.87
N SER A 106 12.56 6.04 26.13
CA SER A 106 13.74 6.83 26.25
C SER A 106 14.71 6.06 25.40
N VAL A 107 15.29 6.76 24.41
CA VAL A 107 16.66 6.50 24.00
C VAL A 107 17.41 5.89 25.18
N HIS A 108 17.81 4.62 25.05
CA HIS A 108 18.70 4.02 26.03
C HIS A 108 20.02 4.80 25.96
N PHE A 109 20.15 5.79 26.84
CA PHE A 109 21.46 6.24 27.27
C PHE A 109 21.90 5.24 28.33
N ASP A 110 22.87 4.41 27.97
CA ASP A 110 23.59 3.58 28.91
C ASP A 110 24.81 4.36 29.44
N PRO A 111 24.78 4.93 30.66
CA PRO A 111 25.94 5.56 31.27
C PRO A 111 26.97 4.54 31.80
N TYR A 112 26.65 3.25 31.85
CA TYR A 112 27.48 2.20 32.41
C TYR A 112 27.49 1.03 31.43
N GLY A 113 28.14 1.26 30.29
CA GLY A 113 28.40 0.25 29.27
C GLY A 113 28.71 -1.10 29.90
N ASP A 114 27.98 -2.12 29.47
CA ASP A 114 28.54 -3.35 28.94
C ASP A 114 27.43 -4.16 28.23
N GLU A 115 27.73 -4.53 26.98
CA GLU A 115 26.92 -5.25 25.98
C GLU A 115 25.76 -4.50 25.28
N TYR A 116 26.12 -3.82 24.19
CA TYR A 116 25.21 -3.39 23.13
C TYR A 116 24.64 -4.62 22.40
N ASP A 117 23.38 -4.95 22.67
CA ASP A 117 22.59 -5.89 21.88
C ASP A 117 21.69 -5.11 20.89
N PRO A 118 21.98 -5.11 19.58
CA PRO A 118 21.23 -4.35 18.59
C PRO A 118 19.80 -4.86 18.37
N ASP A 119 19.44 -6.04 18.89
CA ASP A 119 18.12 -6.65 18.72
C ASP A 119 17.14 -6.31 19.87
N VAL A 120 17.60 -5.59 20.91
CA VAL A 120 16.78 -5.22 22.08
C VAL A 120 16.19 -3.81 21.88
N ILE A 121 15.02 -3.74 21.24
CA ILE A 121 14.21 -2.52 21.26
C ILE A 121 13.56 -2.40 22.64
N CYS A 122 13.88 -1.32 23.36
CA CYS A 122 13.29 -0.96 24.64
C CYS A 122 11.78 -0.65 24.48
N GLU A 123 10.96 -1.69 24.56
CA GLU A 123 9.73 -1.78 25.34
C GLU A 123 8.65 -0.63 25.04
N ARG A 124 8.85 0.72 25.10
CA ARG A 124 7.71 1.74 25.02
C ARG A 124 7.25 2.08 23.65
N HIS A 125 7.99 1.72 22.63
CA HIS A 125 7.48 1.92 21.30
C HIS A 125 6.17 1.14 21.09
N ALA A 126 5.89 0.12 21.93
CA ALA A 126 4.61 -0.59 21.97
C ALA A 126 3.45 0.24 22.59
N ARG A 127 3.69 1.06 23.63
CA ARG A 127 2.61 1.75 24.37
C ARG A 127 1.98 2.96 23.67
N ALA A 128 2.55 3.44 22.56
CA ALA A 128 1.93 4.52 21.78
C ALA A 128 0.93 4.02 20.73
N ILE A 129 0.80 2.70 20.53
CA ILE A 129 -0.02 2.13 19.44
C ILE A 129 -1.35 1.59 19.98
N ASP A 130 -1.46 1.25 21.27
CA ASP A 130 -2.55 0.41 21.79
C ASP A 130 -3.42 0.98 22.92
N GLU A 131 -3.21 2.22 23.38
CA GLU A 131 -4.09 2.82 24.41
C GLU A 131 -5.38 3.44 23.82
N ARG A 132 -6.12 2.68 23.01
CA ARG A 132 -7.54 2.94 22.77
C ARG A 132 -8.41 1.83 23.37
N PRO A 133 -9.47 2.16 24.12
CA PRO A 133 -10.38 1.18 24.72
C PRO A 133 -11.26 0.42 23.70
N ASP A 134 -11.10 0.67 22.40
CA ASP A 134 -11.80 0.00 21.29
C ASP A 134 -10.91 -0.90 20.40
N GLY A 135 -9.62 -1.07 20.71
CA GLY A 135 -8.75 -2.15 20.17
C GLY A 135 -8.60 -2.23 18.63
N ALA A 136 -8.93 -1.17 17.90
CA ALA A 136 -9.12 -1.24 16.44
C ALA A 136 -7.86 -0.94 15.59
N PHE A 137 -6.65 -1.21 16.09
CA PHE A 137 -5.45 -1.26 15.24
C PHE A 137 -4.58 -2.48 15.57
N GLY A 138 -5.20 -3.66 15.67
CA GLY A 138 -4.46 -4.90 15.43
C GLY A 138 -3.86 -4.88 14.02
N ASN A 139 -2.72 -5.55 13.81
CA ASN A 139 -2.07 -5.65 12.50
C ASN A 139 -3.05 -6.12 11.39
N ASP A 140 -4.13 -6.83 11.76
CA ASP A 140 -5.21 -7.28 10.89
C ASP A 140 -6.00 -6.14 10.23
N ALA A 141 -6.14 -4.99 10.89
CA ALA A 141 -6.80 -3.82 10.31
C ALA A 141 -6.05 -3.33 9.07
N VAL A 142 -4.71 -3.41 9.09
CA VAL A 142 -3.87 -3.05 7.94
C VAL A 142 -4.09 -4.02 6.78
N LEU A 143 -4.17 -5.33 7.04
CA LEU A 143 -4.44 -6.32 5.99
C LEU A 143 -5.80 -6.10 5.33
N ARG A 144 -6.84 -5.83 6.12
CA ARG A 144 -8.18 -5.54 5.59
C ARG A 144 -8.22 -4.26 4.76
N LEU A 145 -7.47 -3.22 5.15
CA LEU A 145 -7.32 -2.00 4.35
C LEU A 145 -6.59 -2.25 3.03
N LEU A 146 -5.57 -3.13 3.03
CA LEU A 146 -4.86 -3.53 1.82
C LEU A 146 -5.73 -4.34 0.85
N ALA A 147 -6.77 -5.00 1.36
CA ALA A 147 -7.70 -5.79 0.56
C ALA A 147 -8.78 -4.95 -0.16
N LEU A 148 -8.98 -3.69 0.25
CA LEU A 148 -10.00 -2.80 -0.33
C LEU A 148 -9.95 -2.65 -1.86
N PRO A 149 -8.78 -2.52 -2.51
CA PRO A 149 -8.70 -2.42 -3.97
C PRO A 149 -9.22 -3.66 -4.72
N TYR A 150 -9.39 -4.78 -4.02
CA TYR A 150 -9.80 -6.06 -4.58
C TYR A 150 -11.20 -6.49 -4.11
N ALA A 151 -12.02 -5.55 -3.59
CA ALA A 151 -13.34 -5.86 -3.04
C ALA A 151 -14.36 -6.34 -4.09
N ASP A 152 -14.09 -6.08 -5.37
CA ASP A 152 -14.85 -6.53 -6.53
C ASP A 152 -14.33 -7.86 -7.11
N HIS A 153 -13.24 -8.41 -6.56
CA HIS A 153 -12.67 -9.68 -7.03
C HIS A 153 -13.55 -10.88 -6.61
N PRO A 154 -13.79 -11.88 -7.47
CA PRO A 154 -14.65 -13.04 -7.16
C PRO A 154 -14.20 -13.87 -5.95
N ASP A 155 -12.89 -13.97 -5.73
CA ASP A 155 -12.31 -14.67 -4.56
C ASP A 155 -12.32 -13.84 -3.27
N TYR A 156 -12.71 -12.56 -3.34
CA TYR A 156 -12.76 -11.68 -2.17
C TYR A 156 -13.86 -12.14 -1.22
N ARG A 157 -13.52 -12.32 0.05
CA ARG A 157 -14.48 -12.69 1.09
C ARG A 157 -14.97 -11.45 1.86
N PRO A 158 -16.28 -11.23 2.04
CA PRO A 158 -16.81 -10.06 2.74
C PRO A 158 -16.26 -9.85 4.15
N GLU A 159 -15.88 -10.92 4.87
CA GLU A 159 -15.26 -10.83 6.19
C GLU A 159 -13.87 -10.17 6.20
N TRP A 160 -13.24 -10.01 5.03
CA TRP A 160 -11.99 -9.26 4.87
C TRP A 160 -12.21 -7.75 4.74
N ALA A 161 -13.47 -7.30 4.66
CA ALA A 161 -13.76 -5.87 4.65
C ALA A 161 -13.32 -5.22 5.97
N PRO A 162 -12.67 -4.04 5.92
CA PRO A 162 -12.35 -3.31 7.13
C PRO A 162 -13.64 -2.95 7.87
N ASP A 163 -13.59 -2.97 9.20
CA ASP A 163 -14.68 -2.45 10.03
C ASP A 163 -14.65 -0.91 9.94
N VAL A 164 -15.19 -0.37 8.85
CA VAL A 164 -15.24 1.07 8.63
C VAL A 164 -16.41 1.63 9.42
N ARG A 165 -16.15 2.13 10.64
CA ARG A 165 -17.00 3.21 11.14
C ARG A 165 -16.71 4.46 10.30
N PRO A 166 -17.74 5.21 9.87
CA PRO A 166 -17.54 6.46 9.15
C PRO A 166 -16.61 7.36 9.97
N ARG A 167 -15.68 8.05 9.30
CA ARG A 167 -14.79 8.98 9.99
C ARG A 167 -15.67 10.10 10.56
N SER A 168 -15.27 10.71 11.67
CA SER A 168 -16.03 11.78 12.33
C SER A 168 -16.31 13.02 11.46
N TRP A 169 -15.67 13.13 10.29
CA TRP A 169 -15.87 14.18 9.29
C TRP A 169 -16.67 13.73 8.04
N ASP A 170 -17.18 12.49 8.01
CA ASP A 170 -18.13 12.02 6.99
C ASP A 170 -19.59 12.40 7.33
N VAL A 171 -19.83 13.08 8.47
CA VAL A 171 -21.14 13.65 8.79
C VAL A 171 -21.24 14.99 8.05
N PRO A 172 -22.20 15.19 7.12
CA PRO A 172 -22.44 16.51 6.57
C PRO A 172 -22.77 17.44 7.74
N HIS A 173 -21.94 18.46 7.96
CA HIS A 173 -22.33 19.56 8.83
C HIS A 173 -23.55 20.22 8.17
N MET A 174 -24.74 19.97 8.74
CA MET A 174 -25.98 20.70 8.43
C MET A 174 -25.86 22.15 8.86
#